data_AF-A0A3B9RD36-F1
#
_entry.id   AF-A0A3B9RD36-F1
#
_cell.length_a   1.000
_cell.length_b   1.000
_cell.length_c   1.000
_cell.angle_alpha   90.00
_cell.angle_beta   90.00
_cell.angle_gamma   90.00
#
_symmetry.space_group_name_H-M   'P 1'
#
loop_
_entity.id
_entity.type
_entity.pdbx_description
1 polymer ?
#
loop_
_entity_poly.entity_id
_entity_poly.type
_entity_poly.pdbx_seq_one_letter_code
_entity_poly.pdbx_strand_id
1 'polypeptide(L)'
;MGCSSCSTGKDGQPKGCKNNGTCGTDGCNKLTVFDWLSNMSLPNGERPFDFVEVRFKNSRKEFFRNTENLSLSIGDIVATQAQSGHDIGMVTLTGELVRVQMKRKKESFKEEEAPKIYRKASQKDIDIWQKCRDREEEIKKRAREIAIILKLQMKISDVEFQGDGSKATFYYTADERVDFRQLIKDMAKAFGIRIEMRQIGYRQEAQRLGGIGSCGRELCCSTWLTDFRSVSTSAARYQQLSLNPQKLAGQCGKLKCCLNYELDVYLDALKDFPSQDTKLFTEKGLAFCQKTDIFKEMLWFSYKEDPGNWHVLSKDQVNEILQKNKKKEKVASLEMYAMEIVVEEKVVFENVVGQDSLTRFDKPKGGGNRNKNRNKNKNRNRNKNKNRNRNRNQKKNA
;
A
#
# COMPACT_ATOMS: atom_id res chain seq x y z
N MET A 1 14.82 16.64 -25.75
CA MET A 1 15.29 17.56 -24.70
C MET A 1 15.39 16.77 -23.39
N GLY A 2 16.59 16.27 -23.07
CA GLY A 2 16.82 15.44 -21.88
C GLY A 2 16.76 16.27 -20.60
N CYS A 3 16.12 15.74 -19.56
CA CYS A 3 15.99 16.36 -18.24
C CYS A 3 17.37 16.58 -17.59
N SER A 4 17.86 17.82 -17.58
CA SER A 4 19.02 18.27 -16.81
C SER A 4 18.77 18.35 -15.30
N SER A 5 17.54 18.11 -14.85
CA SER A 5 17.08 18.20 -13.46
C SER A 5 17.28 16.93 -12.63
N CYS A 6 17.69 15.80 -13.22
CA CYS A 6 17.96 14.54 -12.51
C CYS A 6 19.44 14.31 -12.17
N SER A 7 20.28 15.35 -12.21
CA SER A 7 21.70 15.20 -11.87
C SER A 7 21.92 15.00 -10.37
N THR A 8 22.76 14.03 -10.04
CA THR A 8 23.27 13.77 -8.68
C THR A 8 24.05 15.00 -8.20
N GLY A 9 23.83 15.45 -6.97
CA GLY A 9 24.62 16.53 -6.38
C GLY A 9 26.09 16.12 -6.23
N LYS A 10 26.99 17.10 -5.97
CA LYS A 10 28.41 16.84 -5.69
C LYS A 10 28.64 15.90 -4.48
N ASP A 11 27.63 15.75 -3.63
CA ASP A 11 27.63 14.88 -2.44
C ASP A 11 27.04 13.47 -2.68
N GLY A 12 26.82 13.07 -3.94
CA GLY A 12 26.34 11.73 -4.30
C GLY A 12 24.87 11.46 -3.97
N GLN A 13 24.15 12.41 -3.34
CA GLN A 13 22.70 12.31 -3.16
C GLN A 13 21.96 12.80 -4.41
N PRO A 14 20.97 12.04 -4.93
CA PRO A 14 20.13 12.50 -6.01
C PRO A 14 19.28 13.68 -5.52
N LYS A 15 19.42 14.85 -6.19
CA LYS A 15 18.49 15.96 -5.99
C LYS A 15 17.16 15.50 -6.57
N GLY A 16 16.28 15.01 -5.71
CA GLY A 16 14.92 14.62 -6.11
C GLY A 16 14.29 15.71 -6.96
N CYS A 17 13.54 15.30 -7.98
CA CYS A 17 12.86 16.19 -8.90
C CYS A 17 11.95 17.14 -8.10
N LYS A 18 12.36 18.39 -7.91
CA LYS A 18 11.54 19.46 -7.28
C LYS A 18 10.41 19.94 -8.20
N ASN A 19 9.99 19.11 -9.15
CA ASN A 19 8.88 19.41 -10.03
C ASN A 19 7.64 18.79 -9.41
N ASN A 20 6.62 19.61 -9.15
CA ASN A 20 5.34 19.19 -8.62
C ASN A 20 4.59 18.29 -9.65
N GLY A 21 5.04 17.04 -9.81
CA GLY A 21 4.24 15.96 -10.37
C GLY A 21 4.55 15.47 -11.79
N THR A 22 5.71 15.76 -12.39
CA THR A 22 6.03 15.22 -13.74
C THR A 22 7.51 14.90 -13.90
N CYS A 23 7.91 13.70 -13.47
CA CYS A 23 9.00 12.98 -14.13
C CYS A 23 8.35 12.12 -15.24
N GLY A 24 8.96 12.06 -16.42
CA GLY A 24 8.43 11.43 -17.65
C GLY A 24 8.28 9.91 -17.62
N THR A 25 8.10 9.33 -16.43
CA THR A 25 7.55 8.00 -16.23
C THR A 25 6.43 8.20 -15.23
N ASP A 26 5.20 7.91 -15.67
CA ASP A 26 3.92 8.14 -15.00
C ASP A 26 3.76 7.29 -13.71
N GLY A 27 4.76 7.30 -12.82
CA GLY A 27 4.90 6.38 -11.68
C GLY A 27 4.67 7.01 -10.32
N CYS A 28 4.66 8.35 -10.22
CA CYS A 28 4.38 9.06 -8.95
C CYS A 28 2.92 9.47 -8.79
N ASN A 29 2.06 9.13 -9.75
CA ASN A 29 0.65 9.50 -9.74
C ASN A 29 -0.20 8.30 -9.32
N LYS A 30 -1.25 8.56 -8.53
CA LYS A 30 -2.18 7.54 -8.07
C LYS A 30 -3.03 6.99 -9.23
N LEU A 31 -3.15 5.66 -9.33
CA LEU A 31 -3.89 4.93 -10.37
C LEU A 31 -3.43 5.21 -11.82
N THR A 32 -2.15 5.43 -12.08
CA THR A 32 -1.70 5.58 -13.47
C THR A 32 -1.87 4.29 -14.26
N VAL A 33 -2.20 4.44 -15.54
CA VAL A 33 -2.31 3.32 -16.47
C VAL A 33 -1.26 3.56 -17.53
N PHE A 34 -0.36 2.61 -17.69
CA PHE A 34 0.66 2.68 -18.72
C PHE A 34 0.02 2.43 -20.10
N ASP A 35 0.21 3.36 -21.02
CA ASP A 35 -0.23 3.20 -22.41
C ASP A 35 0.75 2.34 -23.20
N TRP A 36 0.46 1.04 -23.22
CA TRP A 36 1.23 0.04 -23.98
C TRP A 36 0.89 0.02 -25.48
N LEU A 37 -0.12 0.76 -25.93
CA LEU A 37 -0.45 0.94 -27.35
C LEU A 37 0.13 2.23 -27.95
N SER A 38 0.82 3.04 -27.14
CA SER A 38 1.41 4.33 -27.54
C SER A 38 2.29 4.29 -28.79
N ASN A 39 2.95 3.15 -29.07
CA ASN A 39 3.82 2.98 -30.23
C ASN A 39 3.13 2.33 -31.46
N MET A 40 1.83 2.03 -31.38
CA MET A 40 1.10 1.47 -32.52
C MET A 40 0.35 2.57 -33.27
N SER A 41 0.57 2.64 -34.59
CA SER A 41 -0.28 3.42 -35.48
C SER A 41 -1.56 2.65 -35.78
N LEU A 42 -2.70 3.35 -35.79
CA LEU A 42 -3.97 2.78 -36.24
C LEU A 42 -3.84 2.31 -37.71
N PRO A 43 -4.50 1.20 -38.09
CA PRO A 43 -4.61 0.80 -39.49
C PRO A 43 -5.13 1.95 -40.37
N ASN A 44 -4.62 2.04 -41.60
CA ASN A 44 -4.88 3.15 -42.51
C ASN A 44 -6.39 3.50 -42.60
N GLY A 45 -6.76 4.70 -42.15
CA GLY A 45 -8.10 5.27 -42.32
C GLY A 45 -9.03 5.20 -41.10
N GLU A 46 -8.66 4.49 -40.03
CA GLU A 46 -9.46 4.47 -38.79
C GLU A 46 -9.24 5.73 -37.97
N ARG A 47 -10.34 6.37 -37.55
CA ARG A 47 -10.27 7.52 -36.63
C ARG A 47 -9.97 7.01 -35.22
N PRO A 48 -9.12 7.72 -34.46
CA PRO A 48 -8.90 7.39 -33.06
C PRO A 48 -10.21 7.47 -32.30
N PHE A 49 -10.35 6.62 -31.27
CA PHE A 49 -11.54 6.61 -30.43
C PHE A 49 -11.78 7.98 -29.78
N ASP A 50 -12.99 8.52 -29.93
CA ASP A 50 -13.35 9.89 -29.54
C ASP A 50 -13.33 10.15 -28.02
N PHE A 51 -13.26 9.10 -27.20
CA PHE A 51 -13.27 9.25 -25.75
C PHE A 51 -11.86 9.30 -25.17
N VAL A 52 -11.75 10.07 -24.10
CA VAL A 52 -10.52 10.31 -23.35
C VAL A 52 -10.78 10.07 -21.88
N GLU A 53 -9.84 9.42 -21.18
CA GLU A 53 -9.90 9.30 -19.72
C GLU A 53 -9.24 10.52 -19.10
N VAL A 54 -10.01 11.25 -18.29
CA VAL A 54 -9.53 12.43 -17.55
C VAL A 54 -9.53 12.11 -16.06
N ARG A 55 -8.41 12.40 -15.41
CA ARG A 55 -8.22 12.26 -13.98
C ARG A 55 -8.37 13.61 -13.30
N PHE A 56 -9.20 13.63 -12.27
CA PHE A 56 -9.36 14.75 -11.34
C PHE A 56 -8.53 14.52 -10.07
N LYS A 57 -8.81 15.28 -9.02
CA LYS A 57 -8.13 15.09 -7.75
C LYS A 57 -8.30 13.65 -7.25
N ASN A 58 -7.20 13.10 -6.73
CA ASN A 58 -7.17 11.81 -6.06
C ASN A 58 -7.46 10.61 -6.98
N SER A 59 -8.45 9.77 -6.67
CA SER A 59 -8.80 8.56 -7.43
C SER A 59 -10.00 8.73 -8.37
N ARG A 60 -10.48 9.97 -8.57
CA ARG A 60 -11.61 10.25 -9.46
C ARG A 60 -11.12 10.29 -10.91
N LYS A 61 -11.60 9.34 -11.70
CA LYS A 61 -11.34 9.24 -13.14
C LYS A 61 -12.66 9.06 -13.85
N GLU A 62 -12.92 9.93 -14.80
CA GLU A 62 -14.14 9.94 -15.61
C GLU A 62 -13.76 9.98 -17.07
N PHE A 63 -14.66 9.49 -17.93
CA PHE A 63 -14.46 9.49 -19.36
C PHE A 63 -15.24 10.64 -19.99
N PHE A 64 -14.59 11.33 -20.92
CA PHE A 64 -15.17 12.45 -21.63
C PHE A 64 -15.04 12.26 -23.13
N ARG A 65 -16.02 12.75 -23.88
CA ARG A 65 -16.01 12.75 -25.33
C ARG A 65 -15.31 14.01 -25.85
N ASN A 66 -14.38 13.83 -26.79
CA ASN A 66 -13.71 14.90 -27.51
C ASN A 66 -14.51 15.26 -28.77
N THR A 67 -15.50 16.15 -28.64
CA THR A 67 -16.36 16.53 -29.78
C THR A 67 -15.68 17.44 -30.80
N GLU A 68 -14.66 18.19 -30.37
CA GLU A 68 -13.96 19.17 -31.21
C GLU A 68 -12.72 18.60 -31.92
N ASN A 69 -12.49 17.28 -31.84
CA ASN A 69 -11.30 16.60 -32.38
C ASN A 69 -9.98 17.28 -31.97
N LEU A 70 -9.90 17.71 -30.71
CA LEU A 70 -8.70 18.33 -30.14
C LEU A 70 -7.55 17.32 -30.12
N SER A 71 -6.34 17.76 -30.47
CA SER A 71 -5.13 16.95 -30.37
C SER A 71 -4.68 16.83 -28.91
N LEU A 72 -5.25 15.87 -28.19
CA LEU A 72 -4.97 15.61 -26.77
C LEU A 72 -3.86 14.56 -26.62
N SER A 73 -2.89 14.84 -25.77
CA SER A 73 -1.83 13.91 -25.39
C SER A 73 -1.90 13.57 -23.90
N ILE A 74 -1.29 12.45 -23.50
CA ILE A 74 -1.22 12.04 -22.09
C ILE A 74 -0.48 13.13 -21.29
N GLY A 75 -1.07 13.58 -20.19
CA GLY A 75 -0.55 14.65 -19.35
C GLY A 75 -1.09 16.04 -19.67
N ASP A 76 -1.81 16.23 -20.78
CA ASP A 76 -2.44 17.51 -21.10
C ASP A 76 -3.50 17.87 -20.03
N ILE A 77 -3.54 19.15 -19.66
CA ILE A 77 -4.56 19.69 -18.76
C ILE A 77 -5.73 20.19 -19.60
N VAL A 78 -6.93 19.72 -19.30
CA VAL A 78 -8.15 19.97 -20.07
C VAL A 78 -9.27 20.52 -19.21
N ALA A 79 -10.09 21.39 -19.80
CA ALA A 79 -11.33 21.88 -19.21
C ALA A 79 -12.49 20.97 -19.67
N THR A 80 -13.15 20.34 -18.71
CA THR A 80 -14.22 19.36 -18.93
C THR A 80 -15.57 19.88 -18.46
N GLN A 81 -16.64 19.38 -19.06
CA GLN A 81 -18.00 19.62 -18.62
C GLN A 81 -18.25 19.02 -17.24
N ALA A 82 -18.73 19.86 -16.30
CA ALA A 82 -19.20 19.45 -14.99
C ALA A 82 -20.72 19.59 -14.90
N GLN A 83 -21.33 19.05 -13.83
CA GLN A 83 -22.76 19.26 -13.54
C GLN A 83 -23.13 20.75 -13.39
N SER A 84 -22.19 21.59 -12.96
CA SER A 84 -22.38 23.04 -12.85
C SER A 84 -21.06 23.76 -13.11
N GLY A 85 -20.88 24.36 -14.29
CA GLY A 85 -19.64 25.06 -14.67
C GLY A 85 -18.60 24.14 -15.33
N HIS A 86 -17.32 24.45 -15.15
CA HIS A 86 -16.20 23.72 -15.75
C HIS A 86 -15.34 23.08 -14.65
N ASP A 87 -14.80 21.90 -14.94
CA ASP A 87 -13.81 21.25 -14.08
C ASP A 87 -12.49 21.10 -14.83
N ILE A 88 -11.39 21.04 -14.10
CA ILE A 88 -10.04 20.98 -14.66
C ILE A 88 -9.42 19.65 -14.28
N GLY A 89 -9.06 18.86 -15.30
CA GLY A 89 -8.50 17.55 -15.13
C GLY A 89 -7.28 17.33 -16.02
N MET A 90 -6.55 16.26 -15.73
CA MET A 90 -5.39 15.84 -16.49
C MET A 90 -5.73 14.59 -17.30
N VAL A 91 -5.40 14.60 -18.59
CA VAL A 91 -5.59 13.45 -19.48
C VAL A 91 -4.66 12.31 -19.05
N THR A 92 -5.21 11.14 -18.74
CA THR A 92 -4.42 9.95 -18.40
C THR A 92 -4.32 8.93 -19.52
N LEU A 93 -5.37 8.79 -20.34
CA LEU A 93 -5.38 7.84 -21.46
C LEU A 93 -6.14 8.41 -22.65
N THR A 94 -5.64 8.10 -23.83
CA THR A 94 -6.21 8.45 -25.14
C THR A 94 -6.26 7.20 -26.02
N GLY A 95 -7.12 7.19 -27.05
CA GLY A 95 -7.18 6.11 -28.05
C GLY A 95 -7.89 4.83 -27.58
N GLU A 96 -7.58 3.70 -28.22
CA GLU A 96 -8.35 2.45 -28.08
C GLU A 96 -8.28 1.84 -26.67
N LEU A 97 -7.24 2.15 -25.89
CA LEU A 97 -7.17 1.72 -24.48
C LEU A 97 -8.34 2.26 -23.64
N VAL A 98 -8.87 3.43 -23.99
CA VAL A 98 -10.04 3.99 -23.32
C VAL A 98 -11.25 3.07 -23.48
N ARG A 99 -11.43 2.46 -24.66
CA ARG A 99 -12.51 1.49 -24.91
C ARG A 99 -12.39 0.25 -24.04
N VAL A 100 -11.16 -0.26 -23.85
CA VAL A 100 -10.90 -1.41 -22.95
C VAL A 100 -11.22 -1.03 -21.50
N GLN A 101 -10.85 0.18 -21.08
CA GLN A 101 -11.12 0.68 -19.73
C GLN A 101 -12.63 0.89 -19.48
N MET A 102 -13.35 1.44 -20.45
CA MET A 102 -14.81 1.59 -20.40
C MET A 102 -15.52 0.23 -20.27
N LYS A 103 -15.12 -0.75 -21.09
CA LYS A 103 -15.63 -2.13 -20.99
C LYS A 103 -15.37 -2.73 -19.61
N ARG A 104 -14.17 -2.52 -19.04
CA ARG A 104 -13.81 -3.00 -17.71
C ARG A 104 -14.65 -2.36 -16.60
N LYS A 105 -14.91 -1.05 -16.69
CA LYS A 105 -15.76 -0.32 -15.75
C LYS A 105 -17.26 -0.54 -15.98
N LYS A 106 -17.64 -1.26 -17.04
CA LYS A 106 -19.03 -1.47 -17.47
C LYS A 106 -19.79 -0.16 -17.69
N GLU A 107 -19.08 0.89 -18.09
CA GLU A 107 -19.66 2.16 -18.47
C GLU A 107 -19.85 2.18 -19.99
N SER A 108 -21.11 2.07 -20.42
CA SER A 108 -21.50 2.28 -21.80
C SER A 108 -22.19 3.64 -21.90
N PHE A 109 -21.44 4.68 -22.24
CA PHE A 109 -22.06 5.96 -22.56
C PHE A 109 -22.76 5.82 -23.92
N LYS A 110 -24.07 6.11 -23.94
CA LYS A 110 -24.73 6.49 -25.19
C LYS A 110 -24.11 7.82 -25.64
N GLU A 111 -23.90 7.97 -26.93
CA GLU A 111 -23.16 9.08 -27.52
C GLU A 111 -23.62 10.49 -27.10
N GLU A 112 -24.89 10.63 -26.72
CA GLU A 112 -25.53 11.91 -26.37
C GLU A 112 -25.45 12.27 -24.88
N GLU A 113 -25.23 11.29 -23.99
CA GLU A 113 -25.19 11.50 -22.54
C GLU A 113 -23.76 11.65 -22.00
N ALA A 114 -22.76 11.43 -22.85
CA ALA A 114 -21.36 11.53 -22.46
C ALA A 114 -20.94 12.99 -22.17
N PRO A 115 -20.29 13.26 -21.03
CA PRO A 115 -19.78 14.59 -20.74
C PRO A 115 -18.67 14.96 -21.73
N LYS A 116 -18.61 16.23 -22.12
CA LYS A 116 -17.72 16.70 -23.20
C LYS A 116 -16.46 17.37 -22.66
N ILE A 117 -15.38 17.29 -23.45
CA ILE A 117 -14.19 18.14 -23.27
C ILE A 117 -14.43 19.42 -24.06
N TYR A 118 -14.26 20.58 -23.41
CA TYR A 118 -14.43 21.87 -24.08
C TYR A 118 -13.15 22.31 -24.78
N ARG A 119 -12.03 22.35 -24.05
CA ARG A 119 -10.76 22.86 -24.56
C ARG A 119 -9.57 22.42 -23.71
N LYS A 120 -8.36 22.62 -24.24
CA LYS A 120 -7.16 22.63 -23.40
C LYS A 120 -7.24 23.79 -22.40
N ALA A 121 -6.83 23.53 -21.16
CA ALA A 121 -6.89 24.53 -20.10
C ALA A 121 -5.98 25.72 -20.44
N SER A 122 -6.49 26.94 -20.27
CA SER A 122 -5.69 28.15 -20.40
C SER A 122 -4.78 28.31 -19.19
N GLN A 123 -3.69 29.07 -19.32
CA GLN A 123 -2.85 29.41 -18.17
C GLN A 123 -3.65 30.01 -17.01
N LYS A 124 -4.65 30.86 -17.31
CA LYS A 124 -5.55 31.43 -16.30
C LYS A 124 -6.32 30.35 -15.54
N ASP A 125 -6.79 29.33 -16.24
CA ASP A 125 -7.55 28.22 -15.65
C ASP A 125 -6.63 27.40 -14.72
N ILE A 126 -5.39 27.15 -15.17
CA ILE A 126 -4.36 26.45 -14.40
C ILE A 126 -4.01 27.23 -13.13
N ASP A 127 -3.82 28.55 -13.23
CA ASP A 127 -3.48 29.40 -12.09
C ASP A 127 -4.63 29.44 -11.05
N ILE A 128 -5.88 29.49 -11.51
CA ILE A 128 -7.07 29.42 -10.63
C ILE A 128 -7.13 28.06 -9.95
N TRP A 129 -6.97 26.98 -10.71
CA TRP A 129 -6.96 25.61 -10.20
C TRP A 129 -5.90 25.40 -9.13
N GLN A 130 -4.68 25.88 -9.36
CA GLN A 130 -3.59 25.83 -8.37
C GLN A 130 -3.94 26.61 -7.10
N LYS A 131 -4.44 27.84 -7.22
CA LYS A 131 -4.88 28.65 -6.06
C LYS A 131 -6.03 27.98 -5.29
N CYS A 132 -6.95 27.31 -5.97
CA CYS A 132 -8.00 26.52 -5.32
C CYS A 132 -7.39 25.35 -4.53
N ARG A 133 -6.45 24.64 -5.14
CA ARG A 133 -5.78 23.48 -4.54
C ARG A 133 -4.93 23.85 -3.32
N ASP A 134 -4.24 24.98 -3.34
CA ASP A 134 -3.46 25.46 -2.19
C ASP A 134 -4.36 25.82 -0.99
N ARG A 135 -5.57 26.32 -1.25
CA ARG A 135 -6.56 26.64 -0.22
C ARG A 135 -7.22 25.42 0.41
N GLU A 136 -7.17 24.25 -0.24
CA GLU A 136 -7.83 23.03 0.25
C GLU A 136 -7.38 22.61 1.64
N GLU A 137 -6.08 22.71 1.93
CA GLU A 137 -5.55 22.22 3.19
C GLU A 137 -5.99 23.08 4.38
N GLU A 138 -6.02 24.41 4.19
CA GLU A 138 -6.52 25.36 5.19
C GLU A 138 -8.02 25.18 5.42
N ILE A 139 -8.79 25.07 4.33
CA ILE A 139 -10.24 24.88 4.38
C ILE A 139 -10.59 23.55 5.05
N LYS A 140 -9.82 22.49 4.78
CA LYS A 140 -9.97 21.20 5.45
C LYS A 140 -9.74 21.31 6.97
N LYS A 141 -8.73 22.06 7.41
CA LYS A 141 -8.45 22.27 8.85
C LYS A 141 -9.60 23.02 9.51
N ARG A 142 -10.00 24.16 8.96
CA ARG A 142 -11.14 24.95 9.47
C ARG A 142 -12.45 24.17 9.47
N ALA A 143 -12.73 23.38 8.44
CA ALA A 143 -13.94 22.56 8.39
C ALA A 143 -13.98 21.53 9.52
N ARG A 144 -12.83 20.94 9.90
CA ARG A 144 -12.76 20.05 11.06
C ARG A 144 -12.99 20.80 12.37
N GLU A 145 -12.44 22.00 12.53
CA GLU A 145 -12.65 22.83 13.72
C GLU A 145 -14.14 23.13 13.93
N ILE A 146 -14.85 23.55 12.87
CA ILE A 146 -16.29 23.83 12.94
C ILE A 146 -17.07 22.54 13.27
N ALA A 147 -16.71 21.40 12.67
CA ALA A 147 -17.35 20.12 12.97
C ALA A 147 -17.18 19.71 14.45
N ILE A 148 -16.01 19.96 15.04
CA ILE A 148 -15.71 19.70 16.45
C ILE A 148 -16.53 20.65 17.34
N ILE A 149 -16.62 21.94 17.00
CA ILE A 149 -17.41 22.94 17.76
C ILE A 149 -18.89 22.55 17.79
N LEU A 150 -19.41 22.08 16.66
CA LEU A 150 -20.79 21.59 16.53
C LEU A 150 -21.00 20.19 17.12
N LYS A 151 -19.95 19.55 17.67
CA LYS A 151 -19.96 18.21 18.27
C LYS A 151 -20.55 17.12 17.35
N LEU A 152 -20.31 17.24 16.05
CA LEU A 152 -20.77 16.26 15.07
C LEU A 152 -19.86 15.03 15.09
N GLN A 153 -20.44 13.83 15.19
CA GLN A 153 -19.72 12.57 15.11
C GLN A 153 -19.35 12.22 13.67
N MET A 154 -18.44 12.98 13.08
CA MET A 154 -17.97 12.78 11.71
C MET A 154 -16.50 13.11 11.55
N LYS A 155 -15.87 12.48 10.56
CA LYS A 155 -14.50 12.76 10.16
C LYS A 155 -14.45 13.28 8.74
N ILE A 156 -13.96 14.52 8.57
CA ILE A 156 -13.73 15.12 7.26
C ILE A 156 -12.39 14.63 6.72
N SER A 157 -12.45 13.86 5.64
CA SER A 157 -11.32 13.10 5.10
C SER A 157 -10.57 13.84 4.00
N ASP A 158 -11.28 14.48 3.07
CA ASP A 158 -10.69 15.25 1.96
C ASP A 158 -11.65 16.35 1.48
N VAL A 159 -11.13 17.36 0.79
CA VAL A 159 -11.91 18.47 0.19
C VAL A 159 -11.46 18.61 -1.26
N GLU A 160 -12.38 18.66 -2.20
CA GLU A 160 -12.09 18.80 -3.63
C GLU A 160 -12.77 20.06 -4.15
N PHE A 161 -11.97 21.01 -4.65
CA PHE A 161 -12.52 22.14 -5.41
C PHE A 161 -12.75 21.73 -6.85
N GLN A 162 -13.86 22.23 -7.38
CA GLN A 162 -14.05 22.29 -8.81
C GLN A 162 -13.04 23.27 -9.44
N GLY A 163 -12.62 23.01 -10.68
CA GLY A 163 -11.67 23.86 -11.42
C GLY A 163 -11.95 25.37 -11.35
N ASP A 164 -13.22 25.77 -11.45
CA ASP A 164 -13.65 27.19 -11.38
C ASP A 164 -13.65 27.78 -9.95
N GLY A 165 -13.46 26.96 -8.91
CA GLY A 165 -13.49 27.37 -7.50
C GLY A 165 -14.88 27.72 -6.95
N SER A 166 -15.93 27.57 -7.76
CA SER A 166 -17.31 27.91 -7.41
C SER A 166 -17.98 26.90 -6.46
N LYS A 167 -17.55 25.64 -6.52
CA LYS A 167 -18.07 24.52 -5.73
C LYS A 167 -16.92 23.78 -5.03
N ALA A 168 -17.16 23.42 -3.77
CA ALA A 168 -16.27 22.59 -2.97
C ALA A 168 -17.01 21.36 -2.47
N THR A 169 -16.50 20.18 -2.79
CA THR A 169 -17.05 18.91 -2.33
C THR A 169 -16.23 18.38 -1.15
N PHE A 170 -16.86 18.25 0.01
CA PHE A 170 -16.27 17.75 1.24
C PHE A 170 -16.61 16.27 1.40
N TYR A 171 -15.57 15.45 1.47
CA TYR A 171 -15.70 14.03 1.74
C TYR A 171 -15.63 13.77 3.24
N TYR A 172 -16.59 13.01 3.75
CA TYR A 172 -16.64 12.66 5.16
C TYR A 172 -17.03 11.21 5.39
N THR A 173 -16.65 10.70 6.56
CA THR A 173 -17.01 9.38 7.04
C THR A 173 -17.67 9.53 8.40
N ALA A 174 -18.75 8.80 8.62
CA ALA A 174 -19.52 8.78 9.85
C ALA A 174 -20.18 7.40 9.99
N ASP A 175 -20.31 6.92 11.23
CA ASP A 175 -20.99 5.65 11.53
C ASP A 175 -22.51 5.80 11.46
N GLU A 176 -23.02 6.92 11.97
CA GLU A 176 -24.44 7.23 12.02
C GLU A 176 -24.83 8.39 11.10
N ARG A 177 -26.13 8.63 10.96
CA ARG A 177 -26.66 9.75 10.18
C ARG A 177 -26.38 11.06 10.93
N VAL A 178 -25.60 11.93 10.32
CA VAL A 178 -25.23 13.24 10.88
C VAL A 178 -26.10 14.33 10.29
N ASP A 179 -26.66 15.22 11.13
CA ASP A 179 -27.29 16.46 10.65
C ASP A 179 -26.24 17.55 10.43
N PHE A 180 -25.88 17.76 9.16
CA PHE A 180 -24.88 18.73 8.74
C PHE A 180 -25.47 20.07 8.29
N ARG A 181 -26.77 20.35 8.48
CA ARG A 181 -27.39 21.60 8.01
C ARG A 181 -26.74 22.84 8.61
N GLN A 182 -26.48 22.81 9.92
CA GLN A 182 -25.81 23.93 10.61
C GLN A 182 -24.35 24.07 10.15
N LEU A 183 -23.64 22.95 10.00
CA LEU A 183 -22.28 22.92 9.49
C LEU A 183 -22.18 23.55 8.09
N ILE A 184 -23.11 23.25 7.18
CA ILE A 184 -23.15 23.86 5.84
C ILE A 184 -23.31 25.38 5.94
N LYS A 185 -24.18 25.89 6.82
CA LYS A 185 -24.37 27.35 6.99
C LYS A 185 -23.10 28.02 7.50
N ASP A 186 -22.47 27.45 8.52
CA ASP A 186 -21.28 28.03 9.13
C ASP A 186 -20.07 27.97 8.17
N MET A 187 -19.90 26.87 7.45
CA MET A 187 -18.87 26.75 6.43
C MET A 187 -19.12 27.66 5.22
N ALA A 188 -20.38 27.81 4.79
CA ALA A 188 -20.73 28.72 3.69
C ALA A 188 -20.44 30.18 4.07
N LYS A 189 -20.72 30.56 5.32
CA LYS A 189 -20.38 31.88 5.86
C LYS A 189 -18.87 32.10 5.96
N ALA A 190 -18.11 31.07 6.33
CA ALA A 190 -16.66 31.16 6.50
C ALA A 190 -15.89 31.21 5.16
N PHE A 191 -16.33 30.44 4.16
CA PHE A 191 -15.59 30.27 2.91
C PHE A 191 -16.19 31.04 1.72
N GLY A 192 -17.49 31.35 1.75
CA GLY A 192 -18.17 32.05 0.65
C GLY A 192 -18.31 31.23 -0.63
N ILE A 193 -18.36 29.90 -0.52
CA ILE A 193 -18.35 28.95 -1.66
C ILE A 193 -19.55 28.01 -1.55
N ARG A 194 -20.04 27.47 -2.67
CA ARG A 194 -21.09 26.46 -2.66
C ARG A 194 -20.53 25.13 -2.15
N ILE A 195 -21.10 24.63 -1.06
CA ILE A 195 -20.61 23.42 -0.40
C ILE A 195 -21.48 22.23 -0.75
N GLU A 196 -20.84 21.12 -1.08
CA GLU A 196 -21.47 19.81 -1.24
C GLU A 196 -20.82 18.82 -0.27
N MET A 197 -21.64 18.12 0.51
CA MET A 197 -21.17 17.09 1.43
C MET A 197 -21.38 15.71 0.80
N ARG A 198 -20.33 14.88 0.75
CA ARG A 198 -20.39 13.52 0.22
C ARG A 198 -19.89 12.51 1.25
N GLN A 199 -20.78 11.62 1.68
CA GLN A 199 -20.41 10.51 2.55
C GLN A 199 -19.62 9.47 1.75
N ILE A 200 -18.50 9.01 2.31
CA ILE A 200 -17.67 7.94 1.76
C ILE A 200 -17.46 6.84 2.79
N GLY A 201 -17.33 5.60 2.32
CA GLY A 201 -17.04 4.46 3.19
C GLY A 201 -15.57 4.45 3.64
N TYR A 202 -15.29 3.78 4.77
CA TYR A 202 -13.94 3.62 5.33
C TYR A 202 -12.86 3.14 4.34
N ARG A 203 -13.23 2.26 3.39
CA ARG A 203 -12.28 1.78 2.38
C ARG A 203 -11.93 2.85 1.35
N GLN A 204 -12.90 3.68 0.96
CA GLN A 204 -12.68 4.80 0.06
C GLN A 204 -11.91 5.92 0.76
N GLU A 205 -12.12 6.11 2.07
CA GLU A 205 -11.30 6.99 2.89
C GLU A 205 -9.84 6.56 2.87
N ALA A 206 -9.56 5.28 3.16
CA ALA A 206 -8.22 4.71 3.11
C ALA A 206 -7.61 4.76 1.70
N GLN A 207 -8.42 4.53 0.66
CA GLN A 207 -7.99 4.75 -0.72
C GLN A 207 -7.51 6.20 -0.86
N ARG A 208 -8.34 7.19 -0.53
CA ARG A 208 -8.05 8.63 -0.72
C ARG A 208 -6.84 9.12 0.07
N LEU A 209 -6.68 8.68 1.31
CA LEU A 209 -5.52 9.02 2.14
C LEU A 209 -4.24 8.31 1.67
N GLY A 210 -4.37 7.10 1.13
CA GLY A 210 -3.24 6.23 0.86
C GLY A 210 -2.63 5.65 2.14
N GLY A 211 -1.54 4.92 2.00
CA GLY A 211 -0.82 4.34 3.13
C GLY A 211 -0.08 3.06 2.77
N ILE A 212 0.47 2.39 3.78
CA ILE A 212 1.21 1.14 3.65
C ILE A 212 0.39 0.00 4.28
N GLY A 213 0.16 -1.06 3.51
CA GLY A 213 -0.53 -2.25 3.96
C GLY A 213 0.32 -3.10 4.91
N SER A 214 -0.31 -4.09 5.56
CA SER A 214 0.41 -5.04 6.42
C SER A 214 1.47 -5.87 5.68
N CYS A 215 1.41 -5.90 4.35
CA CYS A 215 2.40 -6.54 3.48
C CYS A 215 3.63 -5.66 3.17
N GLY A 216 3.72 -4.45 3.74
CA GLY A 216 4.83 -3.52 3.49
C GLY A 216 4.78 -2.78 2.16
N ARG A 217 3.78 -3.06 1.31
CA ARG A 217 3.52 -2.33 0.06
C ARG A 217 2.49 -1.22 0.25
N GLU A 218 2.42 -0.28 -0.68
CA GLU A 218 1.32 0.68 -0.74
C GLU A 218 -0.04 -0.01 -0.80
N LEU A 219 -1.09 0.67 -0.32
CA LEU A 219 -2.44 0.09 -0.35
C LEU A 219 -2.87 -0.23 -1.78
N CYS A 220 -3.29 -1.47 -2.02
CA CYS A 220 -3.80 -1.92 -3.33
C CYS A 220 -4.96 -1.03 -3.84
N CYS A 221 -5.80 -0.54 -2.92
CA CYS A 221 -6.90 0.37 -3.20
C CYS A 221 -6.43 1.72 -3.77
N SER A 222 -5.25 2.22 -3.37
CA SER A 222 -4.70 3.45 -3.91
C SER A 222 -3.93 3.24 -5.21
N THR A 223 -3.39 2.05 -5.45
CA THR A 223 -2.51 1.79 -6.59
C THR A 223 -3.22 1.32 -7.85
N TRP A 224 -4.09 0.31 -7.75
CA TRP A 224 -4.67 -0.34 -8.94
C TRP A 224 -6.07 -0.94 -8.73
N LEU A 225 -6.41 -1.33 -7.50
CA LEU A 225 -7.69 -1.99 -7.22
C LEU A 225 -8.78 -0.94 -7.00
N THR A 226 -9.68 -0.79 -7.97
CA THR A 226 -10.79 0.18 -7.93
C THR A 226 -12.15 -0.46 -7.65
N ASP A 227 -12.32 -1.75 -7.94
CA ASP A 227 -13.57 -2.49 -7.69
C ASP A 227 -13.54 -3.12 -6.29
N PHE A 228 -14.45 -2.68 -5.42
CA PHE A 228 -14.52 -3.13 -4.04
C PHE A 228 -15.73 -4.05 -3.84
N ARG A 229 -15.49 -5.36 -3.90
CA ARG A 229 -16.49 -6.36 -3.50
C ARG A 229 -16.53 -6.52 -1.98
N SER A 230 -17.68 -6.92 -1.47
CA SER A 230 -17.81 -7.35 -0.08
C SER A 230 -16.98 -8.63 0.13
N VAL A 231 -16.26 -8.69 1.24
CA VAL A 231 -15.41 -9.82 1.61
C VAL A 231 -16.09 -10.53 2.77
N SER A 232 -16.22 -11.85 2.69
CA SER A 232 -16.76 -12.70 3.75
C SER A 232 -15.64 -13.37 4.54
N THR A 233 -15.94 -13.83 5.76
CA THR A 233 -15.00 -14.62 6.56
C THR A 233 -14.79 -16.04 6.01
N SER A 234 -15.65 -16.51 5.11
CA SER A 234 -15.49 -17.81 4.44
C SER A 234 -14.24 -17.86 3.56
N ALA A 235 -13.88 -16.76 2.88
CA ALA A 235 -12.66 -16.70 2.08
C ALA A 235 -11.40 -17.00 2.91
N ALA A 236 -11.34 -16.50 4.14
CA ALA A 236 -10.23 -16.78 5.06
C ALA A 236 -10.16 -18.27 5.47
N ARG A 237 -11.30 -18.98 5.51
CA ARG A 237 -11.32 -20.42 5.82
C ARG A 237 -10.74 -21.26 4.69
N TYR A 238 -11.11 -20.96 3.44
CA TYR A 238 -10.54 -21.66 2.27
C TYR A 238 -9.02 -21.45 2.16
N GLN A 239 -8.54 -20.28 2.57
CA GLN A 239 -7.11 -19.94 2.62
C GLN A 239 -6.41 -20.46 3.88
N GLN A 240 -7.13 -21.18 4.75
CA GLN A 240 -6.61 -21.74 6.01
C GLN A 240 -5.94 -20.68 6.92
N LEU A 241 -6.41 -19.43 6.84
CA LEU A 241 -5.91 -18.34 7.66
C LEU A 241 -6.57 -18.37 9.05
N SER A 242 -5.81 -17.97 10.07
CA SER A 242 -6.33 -17.83 11.42
C SER A 242 -7.51 -16.84 11.45
N LEU A 243 -8.61 -17.23 12.09
CA LEU A 243 -9.84 -16.42 12.17
C LEU A 243 -9.77 -15.22 13.15
N ASN A 244 -8.57 -14.67 13.39
CA ASN A 244 -8.39 -13.51 14.25
C ASN A 244 -8.73 -12.21 13.47
N PRO A 245 -9.72 -11.42 13.91
CA PRO A 245 -10.16 -10.22 13.20
C PRO A 245 -9.04 -9.18 13.02
N GLN A 246 -8.10 -9.06 13.96
CA GLN A 246 -7.00 -8.10 13.87
C GLN A 246 -6.02 -8.43 12.73
N LYS A 247 -5.82 -9.72 12.42
CA LYS A 247 -4.96 -10.16 11.30
C LYS A 247 -5.67 -10.09 9.96
N LEU A 248 -7.00 -10.26 9.94
CA LEU A 248 -7.82 -10.24 8.73
C LEU A 248 -8.29 -8.83 8.35
N ALA A 249 -8.32 -7.89 9.29
CA ALA A 249 -8.63 -6.50 9.03
C ALA A 249 -7.49 -5.81 8.26
N GLY A 250 -7.86 -5.02 7.25
CA GLY A 250 -6.94 -4.11 6.57
C GLY A 250 -6.86 -2.76 7.28
N GLN A 251 -6.04 -1.85 6.76
CA GLN A 251 -5.89 -0.50 7.32
C GLN A 251 -7.19 0.33 7.34
N CYS A 252 -8.18 -0.07 6.53
CA CYS A 252 -9.50 0.53 6.52
C CYS A 252 -10.45 0.00 7.62
N GLY A 253 -9.97 -0.85 8.54
CA GLY A 253 -10.77 -1.46 9.62
C GLY A 253 -11.73 -2.56 9.16
N LYS A 254 -11.93 -2.75 7.84
CA LYS A 254 -12.71 -3.86 7.25
C LYS A 254 -11.80 -5.01 6.83
N LEU A 255 -12.39 -6.18 6.56
CA LEU A 255 -11.69 -7.34 6.00
C LEU A 255 -10.86 -6.97 4.76
N LYS A 256 -9.65 -7.55 4.66
CA LYS A 256 -8.72 -7.32 3.54
C LYS A 256 -9.36 -7.75 2.21
N CYS A 257 -9.33 -6.86 1.22
CA CYS A 257 -9.74 -7.16 -0.15
C CYS A 257 -8.84 -8.20 -0.84
N CYS A 258 -7.59 -8.34 -0.39
CA CYS A 258 -6.66 -9.38 -0.85
C CYS A 258 -7.24 -10.80 -0.69
N LEU A 259 -8.07 -11.02 0.35
CA LEU A 259 -8.72 -12.31 0.57
C LEU A 259 -9.57 -12.72 -0.63
N ASN A 260 -10.38 -11.82 -1.18
CA ASN A 260 -11.17 -12.13 -2.37
C ASN A 260 -10.31 -12.17 -3.64
N TYR A 261 -9.29 -11.32 -3.73
CA TYR A 261 -8.42 -11.26 -4.91
C TYR A 261 -7.65 -12.57 -5.13
N GLU A 262 -7.16 -13.17 -4.04
CA GLU A 262 -6.39 -14.41 -4.11
C GLU A 262 -7.28 -15.66 -4.11
N LEU A 263 -8.54 -15.56 -3.66
CA LEU A 263 -9.42 -16.71 -3.43
C LEU A 263 -9.52 -17.66 -4.62
N ASP A 264 -9.68 -17.13 -5.83
CA ASP A 264 -9.86 -17.94 -7.03
C ASP A 264 -8.63 -18.85 -7.27
N VAL A 265 -7.43 -18.32 -7.06
CA VAL A 265 -6.17 -19.07 -7.18
C VAL A 265 -6.10 -20.20 -6.14
N TYR A 266 -6.55 -19.94 -4.90
CA TYR A 266 -6.61 -20.97 -3.88
C TYR A 266 -7.63 -22.07 -4.22
N LEU A 267 -8.81 -21.69 -4.74
CA LEU A 267 -9.85 -22.65 -5.11
C LEU A 267 -9.40 -23.54 -6.27
N ASP A 268 -8.71 -22.97 -7.25
CA ASP A 268 -8.16 -23.73 -8.36
C ASP A 268 -7.06 -24.68 -7.90
N ALA A 269 -6.14 -24.22 -7.05
CA ALA A 269 -5.13 -25.08 -6.46
C ALA A 269 -5.75 -26.24 -5.66
N LEU A 270 -6.76 -25.97 -4.83
CA LEU A 270 -7.43 -26.98 -4.00
C LEU A 270 -8.14 -28.09 -4.79
N LYS A 271 -8.55 -27.85 -6.04
CA LYS A 271 -9.21 -28.89 -6.88
C LYS A 271 -8.31 -30.09 -7.13
N ASP A 272 -7.00 -29.86 -7.22
CA ASP A 272 -6.05 -30.93 -7.50
C ASP A 272 -5.58 -31.69 -6.24
N PHE A 273 -5.85 -31.15 -5.05
CA PHE A 273 -5.48 -31.81 -3.80
C PHE A 273 -6.56 -32.82 -3.40
N PRO A 274 -6.16 -33.98 -2.82
CA PRO A 274 -7.10 -34.88 -2.19
C PRO A 274 -7.78 -34.18 -0.99
N SER A 275 -9.01 -34.60 -0.68
CA SER A 275 -9.77 -34.01 0.45
C SER A 275 -9.03 -34.22 1.77
N GLN A 276 -9.15 -33.27 2.70
CA GLN A 276 -8.46 -33.33 3.99
C GLN A 276 -8.79 -34.58 4.82
N ASP A 277 -10.00 -35.14 4.65
CA ASP A 277 -10.45 -36.36 5.33
C ASP A 277 -9.92 -37.66 4.70
N THR A 278 -9.06 -37.56 3.69
CA THR A 278 -8.52 -38.72 2.99
C THR A 278 -7.57 -39.51 3.90
N LYS A 279 -7.85 -40.81 4.04
CA LYS A 279 -7.03 -41.74 4.80
C LYS A 279 -6.14 -42.53 3.86
N LEU A 280 -4.84 -42.63 4.18
CA LEU A 280 -3.92 -43.48 3.44
C LEU A 280 -3.81 -44.82 4.16
N PHE A 281 -4.02 -45.91 3.42
CA PHE A 281 -3.86 -47.27 3.91
C PHE A 281 -2.44 -47.73 3.60
N THR A 282 -1.66 -48.00 4.63
CA THR A 282 -0.34 -48.61 4.49
C THR A 282 -0.27 -49.90 5.30
N GLU A 283 0.78 -50.69 5.10
CA GLU A 283 1.01 -51.92 5.87
C GLU A 283 1.24 -51.64 7.35
N LYS A 284 1.92 -50.52 7.68
CA LYS A 284 2.14 -50.03 9.06
C LYS A 284 0.87 -49.51 9.74
N GLY A 285 -0.17 -49.19 8.98
CA GLY A 285 -1.44 -48.72 9.53
C GLY A 285 -2.08 -47.58 8.76
N LEU A 286 -3.09 -46.98 9.39
CA LEU A 286 -3.88 -45.87 8.86
C LEU A 286 -3.19 -44.54 9.14
N ALA A 287 -2.97 -43.75 8.09
CA ALA A 287 -2.44 -42.40 8.21
C ALA A 287 -3.52 -41.34 7.92
N PHE A 288 -3.51 -40.27 8.71
CA PHE A 288 -4.42 -39.13 8.61
C PHE A 288 -3.65 -37.86 8.21
N CYS A 289 -4.26 -37.06 7.34
CA CYS A 289 -3.73 -35.75 6.96
C CYS A 289 -3.95 -34.76 8.11
N GLN A 290 -2.87 -34.16 8.61
CA GLN A 290 -2.92 -33.15 9.67
C GLN A 290 -2.87 -31.73 9.11
N LYS A 291 -2.06 -31.52 8.08
CA LYS A 291 -1.82 -30.20 7.49
C LYS A 291 -1.59 -30.31 6.00
N THR A 292 -2.16 -29.38 5.25
CA THR A 292 -1.95 -29.24 3.81
C THR A 292 -1.29 -27.89 3.55
N ASP A 293 -0.15 -27.87 2.88
CA ASP A 293 0.48 -26.65 2.39
C ASP A 293 0.23 -26.54 0.87
N ILE A 294 -0.69 -25.65 0.51
CA ILE A 294 -1.15 -25.49 -0.88
C ILE A 294 -0.04 -24.94 -1.77
N PHE A 295 0.82 -24.06 -1.24
CA PHE A 295 1.85 -23.38 -2.04
C PHE A 295 3.09 -24.24 -2.27
N LYS A 296 3.42 -25.10 -1.30
CA LYS A 296 4.55 -26.04 -1.43
C LYS A 296 4.14 -27.38 -2.02
N GLU A 297 2.86 -27.58 -2.31
CA GLU A 297 2.30 -28.85 -2.77
C GLU A 297 2.64 -30.04 -1.87
N MET A 298 2.68 -29.80 -0.55
CA MET A 298 3.08 -30.80 0.45
C MET A 298 1.98 -31.05 1.46
N LEU A 299 1.83 -32.32 1.83
CA LEU A 299 0.86 -32.79 2.81
C LEU A 299 1.58 -33.47 3.95
N TRP A 300 1.15 -33.19 5.18
CA TRP A 300 1.68 -33.79 6.40
C TRP A 300 0.74 -34.87 6.90
N PHE A 301 1.24 -36.10 6.94
CA PHE A 301 0.50 -37.26 7.44
C PHE A 301 1.07 -37.76 8.76
N SER A 302 0.19 -38.26 9.62
CA SER A 302 0.56 -38.90 10.88
C SER A 302 -0.13 -40.26 10.98
N TYR A 303 0.54 -41.24 11.57
CA TYR A 303 -0.06 -42.55 11.83
C TYR A 303 -0.97 -42.50 13.06
N LYS A 304 -2.00 -43.36 13.09
CA LYS A 304 -2.89 -43.47 14.26
C LYS A 304 -2.14 -43.87 15.54
N GLU A 305 -1.14 -44.74 15.40
CA GLU A 305 -0.37 -45.29 16.51
C GLU A 305 0.74 -44.35 16.99
N ASP A 306 1.19 -43.42 16.13
CA ASP A 306 2.17 -42.38 16.47
C ASP A 306 1.72 -41.01 15.91
N PRO A 307 0.88 -40.27 16.64
CA PRO A 307 0.44 -38.93 16.26
C PRO A 307 1.53 -37.86 16.32
N GLY A 308 2.66 -38.15 16.99
CA GLY A 308 3.75 -37.22 17.21
C GLY A 308 4.68 -37.08 16.01
N ASN A 309 4.80 -38.15 15.21
CA ASN A 309 5.67 -38.17 14.04
C ASN A 309 4.92 -37.75 12.77
N TRP A 310 5.39 -36.69 12.11
CA TRP A 310 4.77 -36.16 10.90
C TRP A 310 5.62 -36.49 9.68
N HIS A 311 5.02 -37.18 8.72
CA HIS A 311 5.64 -37.52 7.44
C HIS A 311 5.18 -36.55 6.36
N VAL A 312 6.15 -35.95 5.66
CA VAL A 312 5.90 -35.04 4.53
C VAL A 312 5.79 -35.83 3.24
N LEU A 313 4.69 -35.66 2.51
CA LEU A 313 4.51 -36.25 1.19
C LEU A 313 4.16 -35.16 0.18
N SER A 314 4.67 -35.26 -1.04
CA SER A 314 4.23 -34.40 -2.14
C SER A 314 2.83 -34.76 -2.62
N LYS A 315 2.14 -33.79 -3.24
CA LYS A 315 0.83 -33.97 -3.88
C LYS A 315 0.79 -35.18 -4.81
N ASP A 316 1.80 -35.34 -5.66
CA ASP A 316 1.85 -36.43 -6.64
C ASP A 316 2.00 -37.80 -5.97
N GLN A 317 2.89 -37.91 -4.99
CA GLN A 317 3.06 -39.14 -4.20
C GLN A 317 1.77 -39.54 -3.50
N VAL A 318 1.04 -38.58 -2.92
CA VAL A 318 -0.23 -38.88 -2.25
C VAL A 318 -1.27 -39.38 -3.25
N ASN A 319 -1.35 -38.77 -4.43
CA ASN A 319 -2.25 -39.21 -5.49
C ASN A 319 -1.90 -40.62 -6.01
N GLU A 320 -0.62 -40.94 -6.16
CA GLU A 320 -0.15 -42.30 -6.49
C GLU A 320 -0.56 -43.32 -5.43
N ILE A 321 -0.33 -43.01 -4.15
CA ILE A 321 -0.72 -43.88 -3.03
C ILE A 321 -2.24 -44.08 -3.03
N LEU A 322 -3.03 -43.05 -3.33
CA LEU A 322 -4.49 -43.18 -3.44
C LEU A 322 -4.92 -44.05 -4.63
N GLN A 323 -4.24 -43.97 -5.77
CA GLN A 323 -4.49 -44.86 -6.90
C GLN A 323 -4.16 -46.32 -6.56
N LYS A 324 -3.04 -46.57 -5.86
CA LYS A 324 -2.66 -47.91 -5.37
C LYS A 324 -3.69 -48.44 -4.35
N ASN A 325 -4.13 -47.59 -3.43
CA ASN A 325 -5.18 -47.93 -2.45
C ASN A 325 -6.52 -48.27 -3.13
N LYS A 326 -6.90 -47.55 -4.20
CA LYS A 326 -8.08 -47.89 -5.01
C LYS A 326 -7.95 -49.25 -5.69
N LYS A 327 -6.74 -49.63 -6.12
CA LYS A 327 -6.40 -50.95 -6.66
C LYS A 327 -6.25 -52.04 -5.57
N LYS A 328 -6.45 -51.69 -4.29
CA LYS A 328 -6.26 -52.56 -3.10
C LYS A 328 -4.82 -53.00 -2.85
N GLU A 329 -3.84 -52.37 -3.47
CA GLU A 329 -2.42 -52.57 -3.20
C GLU A 329 -2.00 -51.65 -2.06
N LYS A 330 -1.59 -52.24 -0.93
CA LYS A 330 -1.10 -51.48 0.24
C LYS A 330 0.34 -51.05 -0.01
N VAL A 331 0.68 -49.84 0.43
CA VAL A 331 2.05 -49.34 0.37
C VAL A 331 2.79 -49.73 1.65
N ALA A 332 4.05 -50.15 1.54
CA ALA A 332 4.84 -50.71 2.65
C ALA A 332 5.03 -49.71 3.81
N SER A 333 5.45 -48.47 3.53
CA SER A 333 5.60 -47.44 4.56
C SER A 333 5.59 -46.03 3.97
N LEU A 334 5.14 -45.05 4.76
CA LEU A 334 5.18 -43.64 4.36
C LEU A 334 6.60 -43.07 4.46
N GLU A 335 7.51 -43.64 5.27
CA GLU A 335 8.87 -43.11 5.40
C GLU A 335 9.70 -43.32 4.13
N MET A 336 9.41 -44.34 3.31
CA MET A 336 10.08 -44.55 2.02
C MET A 336 9.73 -43.48 0.98
N TYR A 337 8.56 -42.84 1.11
CA TYR A 337 8.09 -41.79 0.21
C TYR A 337 8.30 -40.40 0.81
N ALA A 338 8.54 -40.33 2.12
CA ALA A 338 8.81 -39.08 2.78
C ALA A 338 10.09 -38.49 2.21
N MET A 339 9.98 -37.31 1.58
CA MET A 339 11.17 -36.55 1.22
C MET A 339 11.89 -36.22 2.52
N GLU A 340 13.12 -36.70 2.68
CA GLU A 340 14.01 -36.17 3.71
C GLU A 340 14.10 -34.66 3.45
N ILE A 341 13.69 -33.86 4.44
CA ILE A 341 13.85 -32.42 4.38
C ILE A 341 15.36 -32.18 4.49
N VAL A 342 16.07 -32.19 3.37
CA VAL A 342 17.40 -31.60 3.30
C VAL A 342 17.16 -30.11 3.49
N VAL A 343 17.31 -29.66 4.74
CA VAL A 343 17.40 -28.24 5.05
C VAL A 343 18.73 -27.80 4.46
N GLU A 344 18.75 -27.51 3.16
CA GLU A 344 19.78 -26.66 2.61
C GLU A 344 19.58 -25.31 3.31
N GLU A 345 20.44 -25.02 4.28
CA GLU A 345 20.66 -23.66 4.74
C GLU A 345 21.12 -22.84 3.53
N LYS A 346 20.17 -22.35 2.72
CA LYS A 346 20.46 -21.33 1.74
C LYS A 346 20.93 -20.13 2.53
N VAL A 347 22.24 -19.95 2.56
CA VAL A 347 22.92 -18.79 3.11
C VAL A 347 22.28 -17.56 2.47
N VAL A 348 21.41 -16.90 3.22
CA VAL A 348 20.68 -15.73 2.75
C VAL A 348 21.71 -14.62 2.63
N PHE A 349 22.07 -14.30 1.39
CA PHE A 349 22.78 -13.08 0.96
C PHE A 349 23.76 -12.49 1.97
N GLU A 350 25.05 -12.67 1.70
CA GLU A 350 26.12 -11.87 2.29
C GLU A 350 25.92 -10.38 1.90
N ASN A 351 25.12 -9.67 2.69
CA ASN A 351 25.00 -8.22 2.62
C ASN A 351 26.33 -7.62 3.06
N VAL A 352 27.06 -7.03 2.12
CA VAL A 352 28.33 -6.29 2.27
C VAL A 352 28.13 -4.96 3.02
N VAL A 353 27.19 -4.87 3.97
CA VAL A 353 27.01 -3.66 4.78
C VAL A 353 26.77 -4.04 6.23
N GLY A 354 27.89 -4.05 6.97
CA GLY A 354 27.92 -3.68 8.38
C GLY A 354 27.08 -4.55 9.32
N GLN A 355 27.74 -5.55 9.89
CA GLN A 355 27.36 -6.16 11.16
C GLN A 355 27.21 -5.08 12.25
N ASP A 356 26.01 -4.54 12.44
CA ASP A 356 25.62 -3.92 13.71
C ASP A 356 24.69 -4.92 14.42
N SER A 357 25.31 -5.84 15.17
CA SER A 357 24.59 -6.75 16.06
C SER A 357 23.78 -5.94 17.08
N LEU A 358 22.47 -6.20 17.15
CA LEU A 358 21.51 -5.57 18.08
C LEU A 358 21.88 -5.66 19.58
N THR A 359 22.87 -6.48 19.96
CA THR A 359 23.35 -6.65 21.35
C THR A 359 24.56 -5.78 21.70
N ARG A 360 24.94 -4.80 20.86
CA ARG A 360 26.03 -3.84 21.13
C ARG A 360 25.86 -3.08 22.46
N PHE A 361 24.63 -2.93 22.93
CA PHE A 361 24.30 -2.21 24.17
C PHE A 361 24.17 -3.10 25.41
N ASP A 362 24.21 -4.44 25.27
CA ASP A 362 23.99 -5.39 26.36
C ASP A 362 25.28 -5.94 27.00
N LYS A 363 26.46 -5.42 26.64
CA LYS A 363 27.70 -5.85 27.31
C LYS A 363 27.75 -5.30 28.75
N PRO A 364 27.77 -6.15 29.80
CA PRO A 364 27.98 -5.68 31.15
C PRO A 364 29.38 -5.08 31.28
N LYS A 365 29.48 -3.86 31.82
CA LYS A 365 30.77 -3.21 32.12
C LYS A 365 31.59 -4.11 33.05
N GLY A 366 32.70 -4.64 32.52
CA GLY A 366 33.63 -5.49 33.25
C GLY A 366 34.17 -4.82 34.51
N GLY A 367 34.04 -5.54 35.63
CA GLY A 367 34.57 -5.13 36.92
C GLY A 367 36.09 -5.00 36.90
N GLY A 368 36.58 -3.84 37.32
CA GLY A 368 38.00 -3.57 37.51
C GLY A 368 38.61 -4.51 38.54
N ASN A 369 39.46 -5.41 38.06
CA ASN A 369 40.15 -6.39 38.90
C ASN A 369 41.21 -5.68 39.75
N ARG A 370 40.91 -5.54 41.06
CA ARG A 370 41.87 -5.15 42.11
C ARG A 370 42.87 -6.29 42.29
N ASN A 371 44.06 -6.18 41.71
CA ASN A 371 45.19 -7.01 42.10
C ASN A 371 46.04 -6.30 43.15
N LYS A 372 46.08 -6.91 44.35
CA LYS A 372 46.86 -6.48 45.52
C LYS A 372 48.13 -7.34 45.58
N ASN A 373 49.27 -6.65 45.64
CA ASN A 373 50.55 -7.03 46.26
C ASN A 373 51.38 -8.22 45.73
N ARG A 374 52.64 -7.92 45.37
CA ARG A 374 53.82 -8.29 46.21
C ARG A 374 55.13 -7.56 45.79
N ASN A 375 55.62 -6.74 46.73
CA ASN A 375 57.01 -6.46 47.15
C ASN A 375 58.21 -6.85 46.26
N LYS A 376 59.15 -5.90 46.02
CA LYS A 376 60.37 -5.68 46.86
C LYS A 376 61.28 -4.53 46.34
N ASN A 377 61.69 -3.67 47.29
CA ASN A 377 62.96 -2.93 47.41
C ASN A 377 63.59 -2.15 46.24
N LYS A 378 63.71 -0.81 46.40
CA LYS A 378 65.01 -0.13 46.65
C LYS A 378 64.84 1.35 47.04
N ASN A 379 65.16 1.62 48.31
CA ASN A 379 65.92 2.75 48.86
C ASN A 379 65.93 4.16 48.23
N ARG A 380 65.64 5.11 49.14
CA ARG A 380 66.38 6.34 49.52
C ARG A 380 66.01 7.70 48.89
N ASN A 381 65.84 8.64 49.84
CA ASN A 381 65.89 10.10 49.77
C ASN A 381 64.64 10.78 49.17
N ARG A 382 64.02 11.81 49.77
CA ARG A 382 64.48 12.79 50.76
C ARG A 382 63.25 13.38 51.47
N ASN A 383 63.31 13.46 52.78
CA ASN A 383 62.59 14.48 53.55
C ASN A 383 63.04 15.87 53.08
N LYS A 384 62.10 16.76 52.76
CA LYS A 384 62.17 18.19 53.15
C LYS A 384 60.86 18.93 52.87
N ASN A 385 60.38 19.57 53.94
CA ASN A 385 59.59 20.81 54.00
C ASN A 385 58.07 20.74 53.85
N LYS A 386 57.45 20.49 55.01
CA LYS A 386 56.37 21.32 55.55
C LYS A 386 56.69 22.82 55.47
N ASN A 387 55.61 23.59 55.31
CA ASN A 387 55.42 25.01 55.65
C ASN A 387 56.10 26.07 54.76
N ARG A 388 55.28 26.78 53.98
CA ARG A 388 55.12 28.25 54.11
C ARG A 388 53.93 28.76 53.27
N ASN A 389 52.97 29.36 53.98
CA ASN A 389 52.25 30.61 53.66
C ASN A 389 51.40 30.63 52.37
N ARG A 390 50.06 30.70 52.38
CA ARG A 390 49.14 31.61 53.12
C ARG A 390 49.70 33.03 53.28
N ASN A 391 49.01 33.97 52.64
CA ASN A 391 49.19 35.44 52.62
C ASN A 391 50.09 36.02 51.54
N ARG A 392 49.47 36.43 50.43
CA ARG A 392 49.65 37.78 49.86
C ARG A 392 48.54 38.07 48.86
N ASN A 393 47.42 38.58 49.37
CA ASN A 393 46.55 39.48 48.62
C ASN A 393 45.74 40.30 49.64
N GLN A 394 46.38 41.34 50.18
CA GLN A 394 45.69 42.54 50.61
C GLN A 394 46.62 43.74 50.46
N LYS A 395 46.11 44.71 49.69
CA LYS A 395 46.40 46.15 49.69
C LYS A 395 47.78 46.58 49.18
N LYS A 396 47.76 47.40 48.12
CA LYS A 396 47.60 48.84 48.30
C LYS A 396 47.31 49.55 46.97
N ASN A 397 46.29 50.40 47.01
CA ASN A 397 46.22 51.60 46.19
C ASN A 397 47.33 52.56 46.65
N ALA A 398 48.01 53.17 45.69
CA ALA A 398 48.41 54.56 45.69
C ALA A 398 48.41 55.01 44.23
#